data_AF-A0A9E1VEV9-F1
#
_entry.id   AF-A0A9E1VEV9-F1
#
_cell.length_a   1.000
_cell.length_b   1.000
_cell.length_c   1.000
_cell.angle_alpha   90.00
_cell.angle_beta   90.00
_cell.angle_gamma   90.00
#
_symmetry.space_group_name_H-M   'P 1'
#
loop_
_entity.id
_entity.type
_entity.pdbx_description
1 polymer ?
#
loop_
_entity_poly.entity_id
_entity_poly.type
_entity_poly.pdbx_seq_one_letter_code
_entity_poly.pdbx_strand_id
1 'polypeptide(L)'
;MSTKNQNNEEEVDLGSLFVIIGKGFKNFFNFIGSIFRGIFHFFISILLFFKQHFKKFVIAALLGGIVGAYLESDSEDRYGSNLLVQPNFKSTLQLYKNISYYNELVKQEKVLLLASIFNIDTLKASGLTKFEITPVINDNDIINAYDQFILTVDTLTVSSYNFDQFKTSFTDYDYKLHDIVVEAKYNDVFNGLDEVIIASVI
;
A
#
# COMPACT_ATOMS: atom_id res chain seq x y z
N MET A 1 -0.65 77.47 22.32
CA MET A 1 -1.20 76.97 21.05
C MET A 1 -0.04 76.80 20.07
N SER A 2 -0.14 75.79 19.20
CA SER A 2 0.83 75.34 18.18
C SER A 2 1.96 74.43 18.61
N THR A 3 1.60 73.14 18.62
CA THR A 3 2.33 72.03 17.99
C THR A 3 3.34 72.44 16.93
N LYS A 4 4.57 71.93 17.05
CA LYS A 4 5.46 71.72 15.91
C LYS A 4 5.95 70.28 15.96
N ASN A 5 5.25 69.40 15.22
CA ASN A 5 5.85 68.18 14.72
C ASN A 5 7.09 68.60 13.92
N GLN A 6 8.28 68.33 14.45
CA GLN A 6 9.48 68.27 13.64
C GLN A 6 9.86 66.81 13.53
N ASN A 7 9.31 66.18 12.49
CA ASN A 7 9.99 65.11 11.79
C ASN A 7 11.36 65.68 11.39
N ASN A 8 12.35 65.48 12.25
CA ASN A 8 13.73 65.61 11.85
C ASN A 8 14.00 64.37 11.01
N GLU A 9 14.02 64.57 9.70
CA GLU A 9 14.74 63.72 8.77
C GLU A 9 16.17 63.63 9.32
N GLU A 10 16.43 62.59 10.12
CA GLU A 10 17.77 62.10 10.35
C GLU A 10 18.29 61.77 8.94
N GLU A 11 19.16 62.63 8.41
CA GLU A 11 20.01 62.24 7.29
C GLU A 11 20.54 60.87 7.65
N VAL A 12 20.08 59.87 6.91
CA VAL A 12 20.48 58.50 7.14
C VAL A 12 21.94 58.44 6.76
N ASP A 13 22.81 58.70 7.74
CA ASP A 13 24.25 58.69 7.56
C ASP A 13 24.61 57.28 7.10
N LEU A 14 24.95 57.16 5.82
CA LEU A 14 25.26 55.90 5.17
C LEU A 14 26.36 55.16 5.95
N GLY A 15 27.27 55.88 6.60
CA GLY A 15 28.28 55.29 7.48
C GLY A 15 27.68 54.54 8.68
N SER A 16 26.66 55.11 9.32
CA SER A 16 25.93 54.48 10.42
C SER A 16 25.14 53.24 9.94
N LEU A 17 24.53 53.30 8.74
CA LEU A 17 23.88 52.15 8.11
C LEU A 17 24.86 51.01 7.83
N PHE A 18 26.03 51.31 7.26
CA PHE A 18 27.05 50.28 6.98
C PHE A 18 27.55 49.60 8.26
N VAL A 19 27.69 50.33 9.37
CA VAL A 19 28.06 49.75 10.67
C VAL A 19 26.94 48.85 11.22
N ILE A 20 25.68 49.27 11.11
CA ILE A 20 24.52 48.47 11.54
C ILE A 20 24.39 47.20 10.70
N ILE A 21 24.54 47.31 9.37
CA ILE A 21 24.51 46.18 8.43
C ILE A 21 25.67 45.21 8.72
N GLY A 22 26.89 45.72 8.93
CA GLY A 22 28.05 44.91 9.28
C GLY A 22 27.87 44.16 10.60
N LYS A 23 27.26 44.80 11.61
CA LYS A 23 26.89 44.16 12.88
C LYS A 23 25.80 43.09 12.66
N GLY A 24 24.85 43.34 11.77
CA GLY A 24 23.83 42.38 11.36
C GLY A 24 24.41 41.12 10.72
N PHE A 25 25.29 41.27 9.71
CA PHE A 25 25.98 40.15 9.09
C PHE A 25 26.86 39.37 10.07
N LYS A 26 27.61 40.06 10.95
CA LYS A 26 28.40 39.40 11.99
C LYS A 26 27.52 38.54 12.91
N ASN A 27 26.37 39.06 13.33
CA ASN A 27 25.43 38.32 14.17
C ASN A 27 24.79 37.14 13.43
N PHE A 28 24.48 37.29 12.14
CA PHE A 28 23.94 36.23 11.29
C PHE A 28 24.93 35.06 11.12
N PHE A 29 26.19 35.34 10.81
CA PHE A 29 27.22 34.29 10.71
C PHE A 29 27.53 33.65 12.06
N ASN A 30 27.49 34.40 13.16
CA ASN A 30 27.61 33.84 14.51
C ASN A 30 26.44 32.91 14.86
N PHE A 31 25.22 33.23 14.41
CA PHE A 31 24.04 32.38 14.58
C PHE A 31 24.15 31.08 13.77
N ILE A 32 24.59 31.16 12.51
CA ILE A 32 24.87 29.95 11.70
C ILE A 32 25.96 29.12 12.37
N GLY A 33 27.06 29.75 12.81
CA GLY A 33 28.15 29.07 13.49
C GLY A 33 27.72 28.38 14.79
N SER A 34 26.79 28.97 15.56
CA SER A 34 26.27 28.35 16.78
C SER A 34 25.38 27.14 16.48
N ILE A 35 24.57 27.18 15.41
CA ILE A 35 23.80 26.02 14.93
C ILE A 35 24.73 24.86 14.56
N PHE A 36 25.75 25.12 13.72
CA PHE A 36 26.70 24.08 13.33
C PHE A 36 27.43 23.49 14.53
N ARG A 37 27.88 24.33 15.48
CA ARG A 37 28.51 23.84 16.71
C ARG A 37 27.58 22.94 17.52
N GLY A 38 26.29 23.28 17.62
CA GLY A 38 25.28 22.45 18.27
C GLY A 38 25.11 21.09 17.59
N ILE A 39 25.01 21.09 16.26
CA ILE A 39 24.88 19.87 15.45
C ILE A 39 26.11 18.97 15.62
N PHE A 40 27.32 19.52 15.53
CA PHE A 40 28.54 18.74 15.74
C PHE A 40 28.63 18.18 17.16
N HIS A 41 28.27 18.96 18.18
CA HIS A 41 28.24 18.47 19.55
C HIS A 41 27.25 17.31 19.73
N PHE A 42 26.08 17.39 19.08
CA PHE A 42 25.10 16.31 19.07
C PHE A 42 25.65 15.03 18.43
N PHE A 43 26.26 15.13 17.25
CA PHE A 43 26.88 13.97 16.59
C PHE A 43 28.05 13.36 17.39
N ILE A 44 28.91 14.19 17.98
CA ILE A 44 30.00 13.72 18.84
C ILE A 44 29.46 13.01 20.08
N SER A 45 28.38 13.53 20.67
CA SER A 45 27.72 12.90 21.82
C SER A 45 27.16 11.53 21.46
N ILE A 46 26.50 11.40 20.30
CA ILE A 46 26.03 10.11 19.77
C ILE A 46 27.19 9.14 19.57
N LEU A 47 28.28 9.60 18.95
CA LEU A 47 29.44 8.75 18.69
C LEU A 47 30.11 8.27 19.98
N LEU A 48 30.23 9.15 20.98
CA LEU A 48 30.73 8.79 22.31
C LEU A 48 29.82 7.79 23.01
N PHE A 49 28.50 7.93 22.87
CA PHE A 49 27.51 6.99 23.40
C PHE A 49 27.68 5.59 22.77
N PHE A 50 27.79 5.51 21.44
CA PHE A 50 28.07 4.24 20.74
C PHE A 50 29.41 3.64 21.17
N LYS A 51 30.46 4.46 21.30
CA LYS A 51 31.79 4.00 21.76
C LYS A 51 31.73 3.46 23.19
N GLN A 52 31.06 4.15 24.10
CA GLN A 52 30.95 3.75 25.51
C GLN A 52 30.12 2.48 25.69
N HIS A 53 29.06 2.32 24.89
CA HIS A 53 28.16 1.17 24.97
C HIS A 53 28.37 0.13 23.87
N PHE A 54 29.52 0.15 23.19
CA PHE A 54 29.82 -0.73 22.06
C PHE A 54 29.55 -2.21 22.38
N LYS A 55 29.95 -2.69 23.56
CA LYS A 55 29.69 -4.07 24.01
C LYS A 55 28.19 -4.40 24.08
N LYS A 56 27.34 -3.47 24.54
CA LYS A 56 25.88 -3.66 24.60
C LYS A 56 25.29 -3.75 23.19
N PHE A 57 25.78 -2.92 22.27
CA PHE A 57 25.36 -2.95 20.86
C PHE A 57 25.77 -4.26 20.18
N VAL A 58 26.97 -4.79 20.46
CA VAL A 58 27.40 -6.09 19.94
C VAL A 58 26.46 -7.20 20.41
N ILE A 59 26.10 -7.24 21.69
CA ILE A 59 25.16 -8.23 22.24
C ILE A 59 23.77 -8.07 21.61
N ALA A 60 23.27 -6.84 21.50
CA ALA A 60 21.98 -6.56 20.86
C ALA A 60 21.98 -6.96 19.38
N ALA A 61 23.07 -6.73 18.65
CA ALA A 61 23.22 -7.11 17.26
C ALA A 61 23.25 -8.64 17.09
N LEU A 62 23.94 -9.36 17.98
CA LEU A 62 23.93 -10.82 17.98
C LEU A 62 22.53 -11.39 18.27
N LEU A 63 21.85 -10.87 19.29
CA LEU A 63 20.48 -11.28 19.61
C LEU A 63 19.51 -10.96 18.47
N GLY A 64 19.60 -9.74 17.91
CA GLY A 64 18.80 -9.34 16.74
C GLY A 64 19.10 -10.18 15.51
N GLY A 65 20.36 -10.57 15.30
CA GLY A 65 20.76 -11.48 14.24
C GLY A 65 20.20 -12.90 14.41
N ILE A 66 20.21 -13.44 15.64
CA ILE A 66 19.62 -14.75 15.95
C ILE A 66 18.11 -14.71 15.74
N VAL A 67 17.43 -13.69 16.27
CA VAL A 67 15.97 -13.53 16.09
C VAL A 67 15.63 -13.31 14.62
N GLY A 68 16.40 -12.48 13.91
CA GLY A 68 16.21 -12.23 12.48
C GLY A 68 16.41 -13.50 11.65
N ALA A 69 17.46 -14.27 11.91
CA ALA A 69 17.71 -15.54 11.22
C ALA A 69 16.61 -16.58 11.52
N TYR A 70 16.09 -16.61 12.75
CA TYR A 70 14.96 -17.48 13.10
C TYR A 70 13.68 -17.09 12.34
N LEU A 71 13.36 -15.80 12.25
CA LEU A 71 12.20 -15.30 11.51
C LEU A 71 12.33 -15.55 10.00
N GLU A 72 13.52 -15.33 9.42
CA GLU A 72 13.79 -15.58 8.01
C GLU A 72 13.76 -17.08 7.67
N SER A 73 14.18 -17.95 8.60
CA SER A 73 14.12 -19.40 8.38
C SER A 73 12.70 -19.96 8.38
N ASP A 74 11.74 -19.25 8.99
CA ASP A 74 10.33 -19.66 9.04
C ASP A 74 9.54 -19.13 7.82
N SER A 75 10.06 -18.14 7.12
CA SER A 75 9.51 -17.70 5.83
C SER A 75 9.89 -18.69 4.72
N GLU A 76 9.03 -19.68 4.51
CA GLU A 76 9.08 -20.52 3.30
C GLU A 76 8.88 -19.66 2.04
N ASP A 77 9.61 -19.99 0.97
CA ASP A 77 9.42 -19.39 -0.35
C ASP A 77 7.97 -19.59 -0.82
N ARG A 78 7.30 -18.49 -1.17
CA ARG A 78 5.94 -18.49 -1.72
C ARG A 78 5.97 -18.00 -3.15
N TYR A 79 5.41 -18.80 -4.03
CA TYR A 79 5.19 -18.46 -5.43
C TYR A 79 3.73 -18.08 -5.61
N GLY A 80 3.49 -16.87 -6.11
CA GLY A 80 2.17 -16.40 -6.49
C GLY A 80 1.98 -16.42 -8.00
N SER A 81 0.76 -16.68 -8.45
CA SER A 81 0.38 -16.52 -9.84
C SER A 81 -1.05 -15.97 -9.92
N ASN A 82 -1.28 -15.19 -10.98
CA ASN A 82 -2.47 -14.36 -11.15
C ASN A 82 -3.22 -14.81 -12.41
N LEU A 83 -4.55 -14.88 -12.30
CA LEU A 83 -5.45 -15.15 -13.41
C LEU A 83 -6.49 -14.05 -13.51
N LEU A 84 -6.43 -13.35 -14.63
CA LEU A 84 -7.41 -12.35 -14.98
C LEU A 84 -8.60 -13.01 -15.68
N VAL A 85 -9.78 -12.92 -15.08
CA VAL A 85 -11.02 -13.51 -15.62
C VAL A 85 -12.09 -12.45 -15.85
N GLN A 86 -12.97 -12.74 -16.81
CA GLN A 86 -14.18 -11.97 -17.08
C GLN A 86 -15.40 -12.90 -16.98
N PRO A 87 -16.06 -12.97 -15.81
CA PRO A 87 -17.24 -13.82 -15.63
C PRO A 87 -18.41 -13.37 -16.51
N ASN A 88 -19.12 -14.33 -17.11
CA ASN A 88 -20.35 -14.07 -17.87
C ASN A 88 -21.60 -14.49 -17.08
N PHE A 89 -22.79 -14.11 -17.55
CA PHE A 89 -24.09 -14.59 -17.01
C PHE A 89 -24.31 -14.35 -15.50
N LYS A 90 -23.75 -13.28 -14.93
CA LYS A 90 -23.85 -12.96 -13.49
C LYS A 90 -23.26 -14.05 -12.57
N SER A 91 -22.32 -14.84 -13.08
CA SER A 91 -21.61 -15.88 -12.33
C SER A 91 -20.54 -15.35 -11.37
N THR A 92 -20.26 -14.04 -11.35
CA THR A 92 -19.23 -13.43 -10.48
C THR A 92 -19.38 -13.82 -9.02
N LEU A 93 -20.60 -13.78 -8.48
CA LEU A 93 -20.82 -14.16 -7.07
C LEU A 93 -20.50 -15.63 -6.82
N GLN A 94 -20.79 -16.51 -7.78
CA GLN A 94 -20.46 -17.94 -7.68
C GLN A 94 -18.95 -18.14 -7.73
N LEU A 95 -18.25 -17.42 -8.62
CA LEU A 95 -16.79 -17.44 -8.68
C LEU A 95 -16.17 -17.08 -7.33
N TYR A 96 -16.62 -15.97 -6.73
CA TYR A 96 -16.14 -15.53 -5.43
C TYR A 96 -16.37 -16.57 -4.33
N LYS A 97 -17.55 -17.22 -4.32
CA LYS A 97 -17.85 -18.30 -3.39
C LYS A 97 -16.94 -19.51 -3.61
N ASN A 98 -16.68 -19.90 -4.85
CA ASN A 98 -15.81 -21.03 -5.18
C ASN A 98 -14.37 -20.74 -4.73
N ILE A 99 -13.82 -19.57 -5.05
CA ILE A 99 -12.46 -19.17 -4.63
C ILE A 99 -12.37 -19.10 -3.09
N SER A 100 -13.39 -18.53 -2.44
CA SER A 100 -13.46 -18.49 -0.97
C SER A 100 -13.48 -19.90 -0.37
N TYR A 101 -14.27 -20.80 -0.95
CA TYR A 101 -14.32 -22.21 -0.55
C TYR A 101 -12.96 -22.90 -0.70
N TYR A 102 -12.25 -22.71 -1.82
CA TYR A 102 -10.91 -23.27 -2.00
C TYR A 102 -9.92 -22.73 -0.96
N ASN A 103 -10.00 -21.44 -0.63
CA ASN A 103 -9.19 -20.84 0.42
C ASN A 103 -9.50 -21.43 1.81
N GLU A 104 -10.76 -21.74 2.10
CA GLU A 104 -11.14 -22.43 3.33
C GLU A 104 -10.58 -23.86 3.39
N LEU A 105 -10.60 -24.60 2.26
CA LEU A 105 -10.01 -25.93 2.20
C LEU A 105 -8.51 -25.92 2.47
N VAL A 106 -7.80 -24.90 1.97
CA VAL A 106 -6.37 -24.70 2.24
C VAL A 106 -6.14 -24.42 3.73
N LYS A 107 -6.92 -23.50 4.33
CA LYS A 107 -6.82 -23.18 5.77
C LYS A 107 -7.15 -24.37 6.68
N GLN A 108 -8.01 -25.26 6.23
CA GLN A 108 -8.39 -26.48 6.94
C GLN A 108 -7.49 -27.68 6.64
N GLU A 109 -6.41 -27.48 5.86
CA GLU A 109 -5.45 -28.51 5.45
C GLU A 109 -6.14 -29.73 4.78
N LYS A 110 -7.21 -29.51 4.01
CA LYS A 110 -7.97 -30.56 3.31
C LYS A 110 -7.29 -30.97 2.00
N VAL A 111 -6.04 -31.41 2.09
CA VAL A 111 -5.16 -31.72 0.94
C VAL A 111 -5.78 -32.74 -0.03
N LEU A 112 -6.37 -33.83 0.48
CA LEU A 112 -6.96 -34.87 -0.38
C LEU A 112 -8.15 -34.35 -1.20
N LEU A 113 -8.94 -33.45 -0.62
CA LEU A 113 -10.10 -32.88 -1.31
C LEU A 113 -9.65 -31.87 -2.35
N LEU A 114 -8.65 -31.03 -2.04
CA LEU A 114 -8.03 -30.12 -3.00
C LEU A 114 -7.42 -30.89 -4.19
N ALA A 115 -6.68 -31.96 -3.92
CA ALA A 115 -6.12 -32.83 -4.94
C ALA A 115 -7.21 -33.40 -5.87
N SER A 116 -8.34 -33.82 -5.30
CA SER A 116 -9.47 -34.34 -6.09
C SER A 116 -10.21 -33.27 -6.90
N ILE A 117 -10.40 -32.07 -6.35
CA ILE A 117 -11.11 -30.98 -7.04
C ILE A 117 -10.29 -30.51 -8.23
N PHE A 118 -8.99 -30.30 -8.02
CA PHE A 118 -8.09 -29.75 -9.03
C PHE A 118 -7.42 -30.82 -9.90
N ASN A 119 -7.72 -32.09 -9.67
CA ASN A 119 -7.11 -33.23 -10.37
C ASN A 119 -5.57 -33.16 -10.39
N ILE A 120 -4.97 -32.81 -9.25
CA ILE A 120 -3.53 -32.66 -9.06
C ILE A 120 -3.00 -33.67 -8.04
N ASP A 121 -1.69 -33.90 -8.03
CA ASP A 121 -1.05 -34.72 -7.00
C ASP A 121 -1.26 -34.08 -5.61
N THR A 122 -1.48 -34.94 -4.61
CA THR A 122 -1.43 -34.62 -3.17
C THR A 122 -0.23 -33.77 -2.78
N LEU A 123 0.94 -34.00 -3.37
CA LEU A 123 2.13 -33.17 -3.14
C LEU A 123 1.90 -31.72 -3.59
N LYS A 124 1.40 -31.51 -4.81
CA LYS A 124 1.08 -30.17 -5.32
C LYS A 124 -0.04 -29.52 -4.51
N ALA A 125 -1.09 -30.28 -4.19
CA ALA A 125 -2.21 -29.80 -3.39
C ALA A 125 -1.78 -29.37 -1.97
N SER A 126 -0.83 -30.07 -1.35
CA SER A 126 -0.26 -29.71 -0.05
C SER A 126 0.58 -28.43 -0.09
N GLY A 127 1.06 -28.07 -1.28
CA GLY A 127 1.83 -26.87 -1.52
C GLY A 127 0.97 -25.61 -1.63
N LEU A 128 -0.34 -25.72 -1.86
CA LEU A 128 -1.25 -24.57 -2.01
C LEU A 128 -1.42 -23.86 -0.66
N THR A 129 -1.16 -22.56 -0.62
CA THR A 129 -1.18 -21.77 0.63
C THR A 129 -2.28 -20.72 0.67
N LYS A 130 -2.74 -20.23 -0.48
CA LYS A 130 -3.77 -19.18 -0.53
C LYS A 130 -4.53 -19.17 -1.84
N PHE A 131 -5.83 -18.88 -1.75
CA PHE A 131 -6.67 -18.49 -2.87
C PHE A 131 -7.34 -17.16 -2.54
N GLU A 132 -7.30 -16.20 -3.47
CA GLU A 132 -7.90 -14.89 -3.32
C GLU A 132 -8.44 -14.41 -4.66
N ILE A 133 -9.51 -13.60 -4.61
CA ILE A 133 -10.10 -12.96 -5.78
C ILE A 133 -10.43 -11.52 -5.45
N THR A 134 -10.06 -10.61 -6.34
CA THR A 134 -10.28 -9.17 -6.21
C THR A 134 -10.78 -8.57 -7.52
N PRO A 135 -11.61 -7.52 -7.48
CA PRO A 135 -11.99 -6.82 -8.71
C PRO A 135 -10.83 -6.00 -9.26
N VAL A 136 -10.77 -5.88 -10.59
CA VAL A 136 -9.92 -4.88 -11.24
C VAL A 136 -10.71 -3.58 -11.34
N ILE A 137 -10.39 -2.65 -10.43
CA ILE A 137 -11.08 -1.38 -10.31
C ILE A 137 -10.88 -0.53 -11.56
N ASN A 138 -11.97 -0.23 -12.26
CA ASN A 138 -12.00 0.61 -13.45
C ASN A 138 -13.25 1.50 -13.46
N ASP A 139 -13.06 2.82 -13.39
CA ASP A 139 -14.18 3.78 -13.40
C ASP A 139 -15.03 3.69 -14.68
N ASN A 140 -14.42 3.29 -15.81
CA ASN A 140 -15.16 3.09 -17.05
C ASN A 140 -16.20 1.97 -16.93
N ASP A 141 -16.00 0.98 -16.06
CA ASP A 141 -16.99 -0.08 -15.86
C ASP A 141 -18.24 0.45 -15.17
N ILE A 142 -18.08 1.38 -14.22
CA ILE A 142 -19.20 2.05 -13.54
C ILE A 142 -19.98 2.91 -14.53
N ILE A 143 -19.28 3.69 -15.36
CA ILE A 143 -19.90 4.54 -16.38
C ILE A 143 -20.67 3.69 -17.39
N ASN A 144 -20.05 2.63 -17.90
CA ASN A 144 -20.68 1.72 -18.86
C ASN A 144 -21.89 1.00 -18.26
N ALA A 145 -21.80 0.56 -17.00
CA ALA A 145 -22.91 -0.09 -16.31
C ALA A 145 -24.07 0.88 -16.10
N TYR A 146 -23.79 2.15 -15.78
CA TYR A 146 -24.82 3.19 -15.69
C TYR A 146 -25.46 3.49 -17.05
N ASP A 147 -24.66 3.64 -18.11
CA ASP A 147 -25.16 3.85 -19.47
C ASP A 147 -26.13 2.72 -19.89
N GLN A 148 -25.75 1.46 -19.66
CA GLN A 148 -26.63 0.31 -19.89
C GLN A 148 -27.89 0.35 -19.03
N PHE A 149 -27.77 0.72 -17.75
CA PHE A 149 -28.93 0.87 -16.87
C PHE A 149 -29.92 1.89 -17.45
N ILE A 150 -29.46 3.09 -17.82
CA ILE A 150 -30.29 4.17 -18.38
C ILE A 150 -30.97 3.75 -19.69
N LEU A 151 -30.30 2.96 -20.53
CA LEU A 151 -30.89 2.43 -21.77
C LEU A 151 -31.97 1.37 -21.52
N THR A 152 -31.94 0.70 -20.37
CA THR A 152 -32.89 -0.38 -20.04
C THR A 152 -34.10 0.06 -19.22
N VAL A 153 -34.01 1.20 -18.53
CA VAL A 153 -35.10 1.72 -17.68
C VAL A 153 -35.85 2.87 -18.35
N ASP A 154 -37.05 3.13 -17.87
CA ASP A 154 -37.91 4.23 -18.28
C ASP A 154 -37.46 5.59 -17.70
N THR A 155 -37.81 6.68 -18.38
CA THR A 155 -37.34 8.05 -18.06
C THR A 155 -37.73 8.51 -16.65
N LEU A 156 -38.83 8.00 -16.10
CA LEU A 156 -39.25 8.25 -14.72
C LEU A 156 -38.24 7.64 -13.73
N THR A 157 -37.81 6.40 -13.95
CA THR A 157 -36.79 5.72 -13.14
C THR A 157 -35.44 6.44 -13.23
N VAL A 158 -35.00 6.81 -14.44
CA VAL A 158 -33.77 7.60 -14.67
C VAL A 158 -33.77 8.89 -13.86
N SER A 159 -34.91 9.60 -13.84
CA SER A 159 -35.05 10.86 -13.10
C SER A 159 -34.94 10.69 -11.58
N SER A 160 -35.29 9.52 -11.07
CA SER A 160 -35.28 9.20 -9.64
C SER A 160 -33.95 8.61 -9.15
N TYR A 161 -33.12 8.08 -10.07
CA TYR A 161 -31.89 7.36 -9.74
C TYR A 161 -30.70 7.93 -10.52
N ASN A 162 -29.99 8.85 -9.88
CA ASN A 162 -28.87 9.56 -10.49
C ASN A 162 -27.55 8.76 -10.43
N PHE A 163 -26.54 9.23 -11.17
CA PHE A 163 -25.24 8.55 -11.27
C PHE A 163 -24.55 8.35 -9.91
N ASP A 164 -24.60 9.33 -9.01
CA ASP A 164 -23.97 9.24 -7.69
C ASP A 164 -24.61 8.14 -6.83
N GLN A 165 -25.94 8.00 -6.91
CA GLN A 165 -26.68 6.92 -6.27
C GLN A 165 -26.33 5.56 -6.86
N PHE A 166 -26.21 5.46 -8.20
CA PHE A 166 -25.76 4.25 -8.89
C PHE A 166 -24.35 3.85 -8.45
N LYS A 167 -23.41 4.80 -8.46
CA LYS A 167 -22.02 4.59 -8.06
C LYS A 167 -21.91 4.07 -6.63
N THR A 168 -22.75 4.53 -5.72
CA THR A 168 -22.77 4.08 -4.32
C THR A 168 -23.30 2.64 -4.17
N SER A 169 -24.13 2.18 -5.11
CA SER A 169 -24.66 0.80 -5.13
C SER A 169 -23.74 -0.20 -5.83
N PHE A 170 -22.76 0.29 -6.60
CA PHE A 170 -21.83 -0.54 -7.36
C PHE A 170 -20.93 -1.33 -6.40
N THR A 171 -20.87 -2.64 -6.58
CA THR A 171 -20.13 -3.57 -5.73
C THR A 171 -18.91 -4.13 -6.44
N ASP A 172 -18.01 -4.77 -5.68
CA ASP A 172 -16.85 -5.47 -6.22
C ASP A 172 -17.23 -6.54 -7.28
N TYR A 173 -18.43 -7.10 -7.17
CA TYR A 173 -18.92 -8.13 -8.11
C TYR A 173 -19.37 -7.55 -9.45
N ASP A 174 -19.60 -6.23 -9.53
CA ASP A 174 -20.13 -5.56 -10.72
C ASP A 174 -19.02 -5.12 -11.71
N TYR A 175 -17.75 -5.15 -11.28
CA TYR A 175 -16.62 -4.95 -12.18
C TYR A 175 -16.54 -6.03 -13.25
N LYS A 176 -16.03 -5.71 -14.44
CA LYS A 176 -15.97 -6.68 -15.54
C LYS A 176 -14.85 -7.69 -15.36
N LEU A 177 -13.71 -7.25 -14.84
CA LEU A 177 -12.51 -8.04 -14.70
C LEU A 177 -12.24 -8.32 -13.23
N HIS A 178 -11.82 -9.54 -12.95
CA HIS A 178 -11.44 -9.99 -11.62
C HIS A 178 -10.09 -10.69 -11.71
N ASP A 179 -9.21 -10.38 -10.75
CA ASP A 179 -7.90 -11.02 -10.61
C ASP A 179 -8.01 -12.10 -9.53
N ILE A 180 -7.62 -13.32 -9.88
CA ILE A 180 -7.55 -14.47 -8.98
C ILE A 180 -6.09 -14.75 -8.69
N VAL A 181 -5.71 -14.66 -7.43
CA VAL A 181 -4.35 -14.92 -6.95
C VAL A 181 -4.32 -16.28 -6.27
N VAL A 182 -3.39 -17.12 -6.70
CA VAL A 182 -3.08 -18.41 -6.06
C VAL A 182 -1.63 -18.40 -5.60
N GLU A 183 -1.40 -18.71 -4.33
CA GLU A 183 -0.05 -18.87 -3.76
C GLU A 183 0.23 -20.34 -3.45
N ALA A 184 1.46 -20.79 -3.71
CA ALA A 184 1.94 -22.11 -3.30
C ALA A 184 3.44 -22.13 -2.98
N LYS A 185 3.89 -23.23 -2.36
CA LYS A 185 5.31 -23.50 -2.06
C LYS A 185 6.15 -23.88 -3.29
N TYR A 186 5.51 -24.24 -4.39
CA TYR A 186 6.17 -24.68 -5.62
C TYR A 186 5.94 -23.69 -6.76
N ASN A 187 6.89 -23.54 -7.66
CA ASN A 187 6.84 -22.58 -8.76
C ASN A 187 5.81 -22.89 -9.87
N ASP A 188 5.30 -24.13 -9.92
CA ASP A 188 4.31 -24.61 -10.90
C ASP A 188 2.88 -24.58 -10.34
N VAL A 189 2.49 -23.43 -9.77
CA VAL A 189 1.21 -23.24 -9.07
C VAL A 189 0.02 -23.44 -9.99
N PHE A 190 0.11 -22.92 -11.22
CA PHE A 190 -1.07 -22.68 -12.06
C PHE A 190 -1.43 -23.81 -13.01
N ASN A 191 -0.51 -24.72 -13.26
CA ASN A 191 -0.67 -25.75 -14.26
C ASN A 191 -1.78 -26.73 -13.88
N GLY A 192 -2.94 -26.60 -14.53
CA GLY A 192 -4.15 -27.40 -14.31
C GLY A 192 -5.17 -26.80 -13.34
N LEU A 193 -4.87 -25.68 -12.66
CA LEU A 193 -5.83 -25.02 -11.77
C LEU A 193 -6.81 -24.13 -12.52
N ASP A 194 -6.33 -23.48 -13.58
CA ASP A 194 -7.07 -22.53 -14.41
C ASP A 194 -8.29 -23.17 -15.06
N GLU A 195 -8.15 -24.36 -15.65
CA GLU A 195 -9.26 -25.09 -16.27
C GLU A 195 -10.39 -25.37 -15.28
N VAL A 196 -10.05 -25.81 -14.07
CA VAL A 196 -11.02 -26.14 -13.03
C VAL A 196 -11.71 -24.89 -12.48
N ILE A 197 -10.94 -23.82 -12.23
CA ILE A 197 -11.48 -22.54 -11.75
C ILE A 197 -12.46 -21.97 -12.78
N ILE A 198 -12.09 -21.95 -14.07
CA ILE A 198 -12.94 -21.44 -15.14
C ILE A 198 -14.19 -22.32 -15.33
N ALA A 199 -14.04 -23.65 -15.28
CA ALA A 199 -15.18 -24.58 -15.40
C ALA A 199 -16.16 -24.49 -14.23
N SER A 200 -15.74 -23.97 -13.07
CA SER A 200 -16.58 -23.89 -11.87
C SER A 200 -17.75 -22.88 -11.96
N VAL A 201 -17.77 -22.06 -13.02
CA VAL A 201 -18.72 -20.96 -13.22
C VAL A 201 -19.43 -20.94 -14.58
N ILE A 202 -19.16 -21.94 -15.43
CA ILE A 202 -19.83 -22.14 -16.73
C ILE A 202 -21.14 -22.90 -16.54
#